data_AF-A0A956DF11-F1
#
_entry.id   AF-A0A956DF11-F1
#
_cell.length_a   1.000
_cell.length_b   1.000
_cell.length_c   1.000
_cell.angle_alpha   90.00
_cell.angle_beta   90.00
_cell.angle_gamma   90.00
#
_symmetry.space_group_name_H-M   'P 1'
#
loop_
_entity.id
_entity.type
_entity.pdbx_description
1 polymer ?
#
loop_
_entity_poly.entity_id
_entity_poly.type
_entity_poly.pdbx_seq_one_letter_code
_entity_poly.pdbx_strand_id
1 'polypeptide(L)'
;TWCHWCHVMNERTFGDPRVRAELANGFVAVRVDGDARPDLAERFRDYAWPATALFTPDARLVVALRGYRAPEAFLDVLRDVRAGRAPRETPEVGPPLGQAESLAAARGQLHDLADVAVGGFGTPQKYPYAAPLLVALRGELEGLDDAFVARTLEGHAALLDPVDGGAYQYSLRGDWRHPHFERIAIVQADVLHAFAAHAWRTRDPRFLADAARVEAFLAGPFRNDDGTFASSQDADLDAEVHGTEYFAWDAAERAAHGTPRIDRAPYADRNGRVIEALVRLHVARLACGFDPGDALSLAVRAATRLESTHRLERGGFRHGPVDSMAGDDGLVHLADVAWMLRAELALAEATGEPRWHAYA
;
A
#
# COMPACT_ATOMS: atom_id res chain seq x y z
N THR A 1 -9.33 2.67 9.61
CA THR A 1 -8.16 3.11 8.82
C THR A 1 -6.94 2.57 9.50
N TRP A 2 -6.04 1.92 8.77
CA TRP A 2 -4.88 1.20 9.29
C TRP A 2 -3.77 2.09 9.90
N CYS A 3 -3.70 3.35 9.49
CA CYS A 3 -2.62 4.28 9.84
C CYS A 3 -2.59 4.68 11.33
N HIS A 4 -1.47 4.43 12.01
CA HIS A 4 -1.23 4.80 13.40
C HIS A 4 -1.48 6.29 13.68
N TRP A 5 -0.94 7.19 12.84
CA TRP A 5 -1.11 8.63 13.02
C TRP A 5 -2.57 9.10 12.84
N CYS A 6 -3.39 8.34 12.11
CA CYS A 6 -4.84 8.59 12.07
C CYS A 6 -5.48 8.23 13.41
N HIS A 7 -5.09 7.15 14.08
CA HIS A 7 -5.56 6.79 15.42
C HIS A 7 -5.15 7.82 16.46
N VAL A 8 -3.87 8.22 16.47
CA VAL A 8 -3.36 9.27 17.36
C VAL A 8 -4.10 10.59 17.15
N MET A 9 -4.40 10.96 15.90
CA MET A 9 -5.19 12.16 15.61
C MET A 9 -6.64 12.04 16.08
N ASN A 10 -7.28 10.87 15.92
CA ASN A 10 -8.64 10.64 16.41
C ASN A 10 -8.72 10.76 17.92
N GLU A 11 -7.78 10.14 18.64
CA GLU A 11 -7.75 10.12 20.09
C GLU A 11 -7.37 11.49 20.67
N ARG A 12 -6.23 12.04 20.24
CA ARG A 12 -5.67 13.25 20.86
C ARG A 12 -6.31 14.51 20.32
N THR A 13 -6.46 14.63 19.01
CA THR A 13 -6.87 15.88 18.36
C THR A 13 -8.38 15.98 18.28
N PHE A 14 -9.05 15.00 17.69
CA PHE A 14 -10.51 15.02 17.61
C PHE A 14 -11.20 14.63 18.93
N GLY A 15 -10.48 14.00 19.86
CA GLY A 15 -10.94 13.78 21.22
C GLY A 15 -10.85 15.00 22.14
N ASP A 16 -10.02 16.00 21.82
CA ASP A 16 -9.86 17.21 22.64
C ASP A 16 -11.18 18.00 22.73
N PRO A 17 -11.71 18.27 23.95
CA PRO A 17 -12.98 18.97 24.12
C PRO A 17 -13.03 20.35 23.45
N ARG A 18 -11.88 21.06 23.38
CA ARG A 18 -11.78 22.39 22.76
C ARG A 18 -11.90 22.27 21.24
N VAL A 19 -11.24 21.27 20.63
CA VAL A 19 -11.35 20.99 19.19
C VAL A 19 -12.79 20.61 18.85
N ARG A 20 -13.41 19.72 19.63
CA ARG A 20 -14.80 19.31 19.44
C ARG A 20 -15.77 20.48 19.51
N ALA A 21 -15.60 21.37 20.49
CA ALA A 21 -16.41 22.57 20.61
C ALA A 21 -16.26 23.49 19.40
N GLU A 22 -15.02 23.69 18.91
CA GLU A 22 -14.79 24.54 17.73
C GLU A 22 -15.39 23.92 16.46
N LEU A 23 -15.25 22.62 16.25
CA LEU A 23 -15.88 21.89 15.14
C LEU A 23 -17.40 22.01 15.20
N ALA A 24 -18.02 21.76 16.36
CA ALA A 24 -19.47 21.82 16.52
C ALA A 24 -20.07 23.21 16.25
N ASN A 25 -19.30 24.28 16.48
CA ASN A 25 -19.79 25.65 16.36
C ASN A 25 -19.62 26.26 14.96
N GLY A 26 -18.88 25.64 14.04
CA GLY A 26 -18.57 26.28 12.76
C GLY A 26 -18.22 25.37 11.60
N PHE A 27 -18.22 24.05 11.80
CA PHE A 27 -17.78 23.09 10.79
C PHE A 27 -18.73 21.90 10.70
N VAL A 28 -18.81 21.30 9.52
CA VAL A 28 -19.40 19.98 9.32
C VAL A 28 -18.24 19.00 9.15
N ALA A 29 -18.04 18.14 10.15
CA ALA A 29 -16.98 17.15 10.11
C ALA A 29 -17.42 15.94 9.26
N VAL A 30 -16.64 15.63 8.24
CA VAL A 30 -16.85 14.46 7.37
C VAL A 30 -15.62 13.57 7.47
N ARG A 31 -15.82 12.29 7.80
CA ARG A 31 -14.78 11.27 7.76
C ARG A 31 -14.90 10.48 6.48
N VAL A 32 -13.79 10.36 5.76
CA VAL A 32 -13.69 9.59 4.52
C VAL A 32 -12.70 8.46 4.75
N ASP A 33 -13.06 7.25 4.34
CA ASP A 33 -12.08 6.17 4.21
C ASP A 33 -11.43 6.26 2.84
N GLY A 34 -10.14 6.59 2.80
CA GLY A 34 -9.38 6.71 1.56
C GLY A 34 -9.20 5.37 0.84
N ASP A 35 -9.24 4.25 1.58
CA ASP A 35 -9.17 2.92 0.97
C ASP A 35 -10.44 2.61 0.19
N ALA A 36 -11.62 3.04 0.68
CA ALA A 36 -12.89 2.85 0.00
C ALA A 36 -13.21 3.93 -1.06
N ARG A 37 -12.45 5.04 -1.08
CA ARG A 37 -12.64 6.19 -1.98
C ARG A 37 -11.33 6.59 -2.68
N PRO A 38 -10.88 5.80 -3.68
CA PRO A 38 -9.64 6.05 -4.40
C PRO A 38 -9.59 7.43 -5.06
N ASP A 39 -10.74 7.93 -5.54
CA ASP A 39 -10.88 9.26 -6.15
C ASP A 39 -10.48 10.38 -5.18
N LEU A 40 -10.89 10.28 -3.91
CA LEU A 40 -10.55 11.23 -2.87
C LEU A 40 -9.13 11.02 -2.36
N ALA A 41 -8.70 9.77 -2.21
CA ALA A 41 -7.34 9.43 -1.80
C ALA A 41 -6.30 9.96 -2.80
N GLU A 42 -6.58 9.87 -4.10
CA GLU A 42 -5.75 10.43 -5.17
C GLU A 42 -5.72 11.96 -5.09
N ARG A 43 -6.88 12.61 -5.00
CA ARG A 43 -6.97 14.08 -4.95
C ARG A 43 -6.20 14.68 -3.77
N PHE A 44 -6.14 13.99 -2.64
CA PHE A 44 -5.44 14.45 -1.43
C PHE A 44 -4.12 13.72 -1.14
N ARG A 45 -3.60 12.95 -2.11
CA ARG A 45 -2.37 12.15 -1.96
C ARG A 45 -1.18 12.97 -1.47
N ASP A 46 -1.03 14.19 -1.96
CA ASP A 46 0.05 15.12 -1.61
C ASP A 46 -0.02 15.64 -0.16
N TYR A 47 -1.04 15.26 0.60
CA TYR A 47 -1.17 15.61 2.01
C TYR A 47 -0.96 14.39 2.92
N ALA A 48 -0.55 13.24 2.39
CA ALA A 48 -0.27 12.02 3.15
C ALA A 48 -1.42 11.62 4.11
N TRP A 49 -1.17 10.73 5.06
CA TRP A 49 -2.19 10.26 6.00
C TRP A 49 -1.81 10.61 7.45
N PRO A 50 -2.74 11.14 8.27
CA PRO A 50 -4.07 11.64 7.90
C PRO A 50 -4.00 12.93 7.05
N ALA A 51 -4.73 12.96 5.93
CA ALA A 51 -5.01 14.19 5.20
C ALA A 51 -6.25 14.87 5.82
N THR A 52 -6.16 16.16 6.14
CA THR A 52 -7.32 16.94 6.60
C THR A 52 -7.52 18.13 5.68
N ALA A 53 -8.67 18.19 5.01
CA ALA A 53 -9.04 19.29 4.12
C ALA A 53 -10.23 20.07 4.67
N LEU A 54 -10.18 21.40 4.60
CA LEU A 54 -11.25 22.30 5.00
C LEU A 54 -11.78 23.00 3.76
N PHE A 55 -13.12 23.06 3.65
CA PHE A 55 -13.81 23.65 2.51
C PHE A 55 -14.77 24.73 2.98
N THR A 56 -15.04 25.68 2.10
CA THR A 56 -16.19 26.57 2.24
C THR A 56 -17.50 25.82 1.93
N PRO A 57 -18.68 26.36 2.31
CA PRO A 57 -19.97 25.72 2.03
C PRO A 57 -20.27 25.50 0.53
N ASP A 58 -19.65 26.28 -0.36
CA ASP A 58 -19.69 26.14 -1.82
C ASP A 58 -18.61 25.20 -2.38
N ALA A 59 -18.04 24.33 -1.53
CA ALA A 59 -17.07 23.28 -1.87
C ALA A 59 -15.72 23.76 -2.41
N ARG A 60 -15.32 25.01 -2.13
CA ARG A 60 -13.98 25.51 -2.46
C ARG A 60 -12.99 25.11 -1.37
N LEU A 61 -11.87 24.52 -1.77
CA LEU A 61 -10.79 24.16 -0.84
C LEU A 61 -10.21 25.43 -0.22
N VAL A 62 -10.20 25.47 1.11
CA VAL A 62 -9.53 26.50 1.90
C VAL A 62 -8.11 26.02 2.15
N VAL A 63 -7.94 24.96 2.94
CA VAL A 63 -6.61 24.43 3.28
C VAL A 63 -6.65 22.91 3.30
N ALA A 64 -5.54 22.30 2.91
CA ALA A 64 -5.29 20.89 3.14
C ALA A 64 -4.01 20.72 3.97
N LEU A 65 -4.10 19.88 4.99
CA LEU A 65 -3.08 19.69 6.02
C LEU A 65 -2.47 18.31 5.90
N ARG A 66 -1.13 18.26 5.95
CA ARG A 66 -0.36 17.03 5.86
C ARG A 66 -0.08 16.36 7.20
N GLY A 67 -0.60 15.16 7.40
CA GLY A 67 -0.30 14.28 8.54
C GLY A 67 -0.89 14.76 9.88
N TYR A 68 -0.42 14.15 10.96
CA TYR A 68 -0.87 14.45 12.32
C TYR A 68 -0.78 15.95 12.66
N ARG A 69 -1.78 16.44 13.41
CA ARG A 69 -1.84 17.81 13.95
C ARG A 69 -2.19 17.75 15.42
N ALA A 70 -1.33 18.29 16.28
CA ALA A 70 -1.62 18.43 17.71
C ALA A 70 -2.85 19.33 17.94
N PRO A 71 -3.60 19.15 19.05
CA PRO A 71 -4.83 19.88 19.33
C PRO A 71 -4.67 21.41 19.21
N GLU A 72 -3.61 21.97 19.78
CA GLU A 72 -3.34 23.41 19.77
C GLU A 72 -3.16 23.94 18.34
N ALA A 73 -2.30 23.28 17.56
CA ALA A 73 -2.05 23.67 16.18
C ALA A 73 -3.30 23.53 15.30
N PHE A 74 -4.12 22.51 15.55
CA PHE A 74 -5.36 22.32 14.79
C PHE A 74 -6.43 23.35 15.15
N LEU A 75 -6.56 23.72 16.43
CA LEU A 75 -7.43 24.80 16.88
C LEU A 75 -7.11 26.13 16.22
N ASP A 76 -5.83 26.47 16.11
CA ASP A 76 -5.40 27.71 15.46
C ASP A 76 -5.81 27.71 13.98
N VAL A 77 -5.65 26.59 13.28
CA VAL A 77 -6.14 26.47 11.89
C VAL A 77 -7.66 26.65 11.80
N LEU A 78 -8.45 26.02 12.68
CA LEU A 78 -9.91 26.16 12.67
C LEU A 78 -10.33 27.63 12.90
N ARG A 79 -9.69 28.30 13.86
CA ARG A 79 -9.97 29.71 14.18
C ARG A 79 -9.55 30.64 13.06
N ASP A 80 -8.41 30.36 12.42
CA ASP A 80 -7.92 31.10 11.25
C ASP A 80 -8.92 31.03 10.09
N VAL A 81 -9.36 29.81 9.76
CA VAL A 81 -10.33 29.57 8.68
C VAL A 81 -11.67 30.24 9.00
N ARG A 82 -12.17 30.12 10.24
CA ARG A 82 -13.43 30.78 10.64
C ARG A 82 -13.33 32.29 10.64
N ALA A 83 -12.15 32.85 10.94
CA ALA A 83 -11.88 34.28 10.87
C ALA A 83 -11.64 34.78 9.42
N GLY A 84 -11.73 33.91 8.42
CA GLY A 84 -11.53 34.28 7.01
C GLY A 84 -10.07 34.59 6.67
N ARG A 85 -9.09 34.14 7.48
CA ARG A 85 -7.68 34.31 7.15
C ARG A 85 -7.32 33.44 5.96
N ALA A 86 -6.57 34.03 5.01
CA ALA A 86 -6.16 33.32 3.82
C ALA A 86 -5.21 32.16 4.21
N PRO A 87 -5.54 30.93 3.84
CA PRO A 87 -4.67 29.79 4.03
C PRO A 87 -3.44 29.91 3.12
N ARG A 88 -2.31 29.34 3.56
CA ARG A 88 -1.05 29.33 2.80
C ARG A 88 -1.30 28.68 1.43
N GLU A 89 -0.91 29.36 0.36
CA GLU A 89 -1.08 28.89 -1.02
C GLU A 89 -0.37 27.54 -1.21
N THR A 90 -1.10 26.58 -1.77
CA THR A 90 -0.49 25.39 -2.37
C THR A 90 0.24 25.85 -3.63
N PRO A 91 1.51 25.47 -3.86
CA PRO A 91 2.22 25.85 -5.08
C PRO A 91 1.42 25.45 -6.32
N GLU A 92 1.35 26.33 -7.33
CA GLU A 92 0.83 25.94 -8.64
C GLU A 92 1.70 24.83 -9.22
N VAL A 93 1.05 23.73 -9.62
CA VAL A 93 1.71 22.69 -10.40
C VAL A 93 1.92 23.25 -11.80
N GLY A 94 3.16 23.23 -12.29
CA GLY A 94 3.48 23.62 -13.66
C GLY A 94 2.73 22.79 -14.70
N PRO A 95 2.76 23.19 -15.98
CA PRO A 95 2.14 22.41 -17.04
C PRO A 95 2.71 20.98 -17.06
N PRO A 96 1.90 19.97 -17.42
CA PRO A 96 2.37 18.59 -17.49
C PRO A 96 3.53 18.48 -18.48
N LEU A 97 4.60 17.80 -18.05
CA LEU A 97 5.74 17.47 -18.91
C LEU A 97 5.33 16.51 -20.04
N GLY A 98 6.07 16.52 -21.15
CA GLY A 98 5.93 15.47 -22.17
C GLY A 98 6.31 14.09 -21.61
N GLN A 99 5.88 13.00 -22.27
CA GLN A 99 6.14 11.64 -21.78
C GLN A 99 7.65 11.35 -21.61
N ALA A 100 8.47 11.71 -22.59
CA ALA A 100 9.92 11.48 -22.54
C ALA A 100 10.59 12.28 -21.41
N GLU A 101 10.20 13.54 -21.23
CA GLU A 101 10.69 14.42 -20.16
C GLU A 101 10.26 13.90 -18.79
N SER A 102 9.02 13.43 -18.67
CA SER A 102 8.49 12.82 -17.44
C SER A 102 9.28 11.57 -17.04
N LEU A 103 9.58 10.70 -18.01
CA LEU A 103 10.38 9.48 -17.78
C LEU A 103 11.82 9.80 -17.40
N ALA A 104 12.44 10.80 -18.05
CA ALA A 104 13.79 11.25 -17.70
C ALA A 104 13.82 11.87 -16.29
N ALA A 105 12.87 12.74 -15.96
CA ALA A 105 12.75 13.35 -14.64
C ALA A 105 12.49 12.30 -13.56
N ALA A 106 11.61 11.33 -13.81
CA ALA A 106 11.32 10.24 -12.87
C ALA A 106 12.55 9.37 -12.61
N ARG A 107 13.34 9.03 -13.64
CA ARG A 107 14.61 8.30 -13.46
C ARG A 107 15.64 9.10 -12.68
N GLY A 108 15.78 10.40 -12.96
CA GLY A 108 16.66 11.29 -12.20
C GLY A 108 16.26 11.35 -10.72
N GLN A 109 14.97 11.54 -10.43
CA GLN A 109 14.46 11.54 -9.06
C GLN A 109 14.67 10.20 -8.35
N LEU A 110 14.41 9.08 -9.03
CA LEU A 110 14.64 7.75 -8.47
C LEU A 110 16.13 7.51 -8.17
N HIS A 111 17.02 7.96 -9.05
CA HIS A 111 18.46 7.89 -8.82
C HIS A 111 18.87 8.71 -7.59
N ASP A 112 18.37 9.95 -7.46
CA ASP A 112 18.67 10.82 -6.31
C ASP A 112 18.10 10.26 -4.98
N LEU A 113 17.04 9.47 -5.05
CA LEU A 113 16.48 8.79 -3.89
C LEU A 113 17.24 7.52 -3.51
N ALA A 114 18.10 6.97 -4.37
CA ALA A 114 18.83 5.73 -4.08
C ALA A 114 19.82 5.94 -2.93
N ASP A 115 19.67 5.16 -1.86
CA ASP A 115 20.59 5.17 -0.73
C ASP A 115 21.57 4.01 -0.85
N VAL A 116 22.71 4.27 -1.49
CA VAL A 116 23.70 3.24 -1.81
C VAL A 116 24.28 2.57 -0.56
N ALA A 117 24.39 3.33 0.54
CA ALA A 117 25.04 2.88 1.77
C ALA A 117 24.18 1.86 2.53
N VAL A 118 22.88 2.12 2.66
CA VAL A 118 21.95 1.27 3.43
C VAL A 118 21.14 0.32 2.52
N GLY A 119 21.08 0.60 1.22
CA GLY A 119 20.16 -0.05 0.30
C GLY A 119 18.76 0.60 0.35
N GLY A 120 18.02 0.43 -0.73
CA GLY A 120 16.68 1.00 -0.92
C GLY A 120 16.67 2.44 -1.40
N PHE A 121 15.47 3.03 -1.34
CA PHE A 121 15.18 4.36 -1.87
C PHE A 121 14.50 5.21 -0.79
N GLY A 122 14.87 6.48 -0.72
CA GLY A 122 14.46 7.42 0.32
C GLY A 122 15.43 7.46 1.50
N THR A 123 15.51 8.61 2.18
CA THR A 123 16.43 8.86 3.30
C THR A 123 15.77 8.80 4.68
N PRO A 124 14.71 9.55 5.01
CA PRO A 124 14.14 9.50 6.37
C PRO A 124 13.29 8.24 6.61
N GLN A 125 12.71 7.70 5.54
CA GLN A 125 11.84 6.53 5.54
C GLN A 125 12.32 5.53 4.50
N LYS A 126 12.28 4.24 4.84
CA LYS A 126 12.60 3.12 3.96
C LYS A 126 11.35 2.31 3.68
N TYR A 127 10.88 2.36 2.43
CA TYR A 127 9.73 1.57 1.97
C TYR A 127 10.21 0.39 1.12
N PRO A 128 9.65 -0.82 1.30
CA PRO A 128 10.08 -1.99 0.55
C PRO A 128 9.35 -2.10 -0.80
N TYR A 129 9.38 -1.02 -1.60
CA TYR A 129 8.68 -0.95 -2.88
C TYR A 129 9.44 -1.71 -3.99
N ALA A 130 8.72 -2.47 -4.81
CA ALA A 130 9.31 -3.16 -5.96
C ALA A 130 9.70 -2.20 -7.07
N ALA A 131 8.85 -1.23 -7.40
CA ALA A 131 9.00 -0.46 -8.64
C ALA A 131 10.39 0.20 -8.81
N PRO A 132 10.96 0.91 -7.80
CA PRO A 132 12.32 1.46 -7.91
C PRO A 132 13.39 0.38 -8.13
N LEU A 133 13.28 -0.75 -7.43
CA LEU A 133 14.20 -1.87 -7.56
C LEU A 133 14.10 -2.53 -8.94
N LEU A 134 12.91 -2.66 -9.51
CA LEU A 134 12.72 -3.21 -10.85
C LEU A 134 13.37 -2.34 -11.94
N VAL A 135 13.39 -1.01 -11.75
CA VAL A 135 14.11 -0.08 -12.64
C VAL A 135 15.62 -0.31 -12.50
N ALA A 136 16.14 -0.45 -11.28
CA ALA A 136 17.55 -0.77 -11.03
C ALA A 136 17.95 -2.13 -11.65
N LEU A 137 17.14 -3.18 -11.46
CA LEU A 137 17.36 -4.52 -12.03
C LEU A 137 17.38 -4.55 -13.58
N ARG A 138 16.74 -3.57 -14.23
CA ARG A 138 16.80 -3.41 -15.70
C ARG A 138 18.05 -2.63 -16.16
N GLY A 139 18.87 -2.14 -15.24
CA GLY A 139 20.06 -1.34 -15.54
C GLY A 139 19.72 0.08 -16.00
N GLU A 140 18.53 0.59 -15.64
CA GLU A 140 18.08 1.93 -16.03
C GLU A 140 18.53 3.05 -15.07
N LEU A 141 19.20 2.70 -13.97
CA LEU A 141 19.79 3.64 -13.01
C LEU A 141 21.29 3.39 -12.94
N GLU A 142 22.08 4.39 -13.34
CA GLU A 142 23.55 4.28 -13.34
C GLU A 142 24.09 4.13 -11.91
N GLY A 143 25.19 3.40 -11.74
CA GLY A 143 25.88 3.26 -10.46
C GLY A 143 25.20 2.35 -9.42
N LEU A 144 24.04 1.78 -9.72
CA LEU A 144 23.33 0.83 -8.84
C LEU A 144 23.63 -0.61 -9.27
N ASP A 145 24.62 -1.22 -8.61
CA ASP A 145 25.11 -2.57 -8.92
C ASP A 145 24.32 -3.70 -8.23
N ASP A 146 24.69 -4.95 -8.51
CA ASP A 146 24.08 -6.13 -7.89
C ASP A 146 24.21 -6.13 -6.35
N ALA A 147 25.26 -5.49 -5.81
CA ALA A 147 25.44 -5.36 -4.37
C ALA A 147 24.44 -4.38 -3.75
N PHE A 148 24.11 -3.28 -4.44
CA PHE A 148 23.02 -2.39 -4.05
C PHE A 148 21.66 -3.10 -4.08
N VAL A 149 21.39 -3.88 -5.13
CA VAL A 149 20.15 -4.68 -5.25
C VAL A 149 20.04 -5.66 -4.10
N ALA A 150 21.11 -6.41 -3.79
CA ALA A 150 21.13 -7.35 -2.68
C ALA A 150 20.89 -6.67 -1.32
N ARG A 151 21.58 -5.56 -1.03
CA ARG A 151 21.36 -4.77 0.21
C ARG A 151 19.93 -4.26 0.32
N THR A 152 19.33 -3.84 -0.79
CA THR A 152 17.94 -3.39 -0.83
C THR A 152 16.97 -4.51 -0.45
N LEU A 153 17.18 -5.71 -1.00
CA LEU A 153 16.36 -6.90 -0.70
C LEU A 153 16.57 -7.42 0.72
N GLU A 154 17.79 -7.35 1.26
CA GLU A 154 18.06 -7.61 2.69
C GLU A 154 17.27 -6.65 3.58
N GLY A 155 17.18 -5.38 3.18
CA GLY A 155 16.31 -4.39 3.83
C GLY A 155 14.83 -4.76 3.78
N HIS A 156 14.33 -5.19 2.62
CA HIS A 156 12.94 -5.68 2.50
C HIS A 156 12.69 -6.89 3.42
N ALA A 157 13.62 -7.84 3.46
CA ALA A 157 13.55 -9.04 4.30
C ALA A 157 13.56 -8.70 5.80
N ALA A 158 14.30 -7.65 6.20
CA ALA A 158 14.34 -7.17 7.58
C ALA A 158 13.00 -6.59 8.08
N LEU A 159 12.10 -6.20 7.18
CA LEU A 159 10.75 -5.74 7.52
C LEU A 159 9.71 -6.87 7.58
N LEU A 160 10.12 -8.13 7.44
CA LEU A 160 9.20 -9.26 7.58
C LEU A 160 8.96 -9.61 9.05
N ASP A 161 7.69 -9.72 9.43
CA ASP A 161 7.29 -10.15 10.77
C ASP A 161 7.89 -11.54 11.08
N PRO A 162 8.67 -11.69 12.15
CA PRO A 162 9.30 -12.96 12.49
C PRO A 162 8.30 -14.04 12.93
N VAL A 163 7.07 -13.68 13.31
CA VAL A 163 6.05 -14.60 13.81
C VAL A 163 5.08 -15.00 12.69
N ASP A 164 4.38 -14.03 12.11
CA ASP A 164 3.31 -14.31 11.13
C ASP A 164 3.80 -14.30 9.67
N GLY A 165 5.04 -13.84 9.44
CA GLY A 165 5.46 -13.41 8.10
C GLY A 165 4.73 -12.16 7.64
N GLY A 166 4.79 -11.89 6.34
CA GLY A 166 4.31 -10.63 5.79
C GLY A 166 5.19 -9.43 6.20
N ALA A 167 5.12 -8.37 5.41
CA ALA A 167 5.94 -7.18 5.55
C ALA A 167 5.23 -6.06 6.30
N TYR A 168 5.97 -5.39 7.19
CA TYR A 168 5.61 -4.08 7.73
C TYR A 168 5.72 -2.99 6.65
N GLN A 169 4.97 -1.89 6.81
CA GLN A 169 4.79 -0.90 5.75
C GLN A 169 6.09 -0.19 5.36
N TYR A 170 6.87 0.24 6.35
CA TYR A 170 8.13 0.96 6.16
C TYR A 170 8.94 0.98 7.44
N SER A 171 10.15 1.55 7.37
CA SER A 171 10.97 1.85 8.53
C SER A 171 11.40 3.32 8.61
N LEU A 172 11.55 3.83 9.82
CA LEU A 172 12.03 5.20 10.11
C LEU A 172 13.55 5.27 10.29
N ARG A 173 14.05 6.51 10.45
CA ARG A 173 15.45 6.84 10.79
C ARG A 173 16.45 6.47 9.71
N GLY A 174 15.98 6.22 8.49
CA GLY A 174 16.80 5.87 7.35
C GLY A 174 17.49 4.51 7.42
N ASP A 175 17.03 3.62 8.31
CA ASP A 175 17.46 2.23 8.35
C ASP A 175 16.27 1.28 8.22
N TRP A 176 16.52 -0.03 8.30
CA TRP A 176 15.52 -1.09 8.18
C TRP A 176 15.15 -1.72 9.53
N ARG A 177 15.41 -1.01 10.65
CA ARG A 177 15.33 -1.58 12.02
C ARG A 177 14.25 -0.95 12.90
N HIS A 178 13.58 0.08 12.40
CA HIS A 178 12.54 0.81 13.13
C HIS A 178 11.22 0.69 12.36
N PRO A 179 10.58 -0.49 12.34
CA PRO A 179 9.40 -0.74 11.52
C PRO A 179 8.18 0.05 12.00
N HIS A 180 7.32 0.37 11.05
CA HIS A 180 5.94 0.81 11.25
C HIS A 180 5.00 -0.32 10.87
N PHE A 181 4.21 -0.76 11.85
CA PHE A 181 3.68 -2.11 11.88
C PHE A 181 2.39 -2.33 11.09
N GLU A 182 1.92 -1.31 10.37
CA GLU A 182 0.82 -1.48 9.44
C GLU A 182 1.19 -2.54 8.37
N ARG A 183 0.29 -3.49 8.14
CA ARG A 183 0.46 -4.50 7.08
C ARG A 183 -0.54 -4.21 5.97
N ILE A 184 -0.08 -3.98 4.75
CA ILE A 184 -0.92 -3.53 3.63
C ILE A 184 -0.70 -4.46 2.44
N ALA A 185 -1.77 -4.86 1.76
CA ALA A 185 -1.72 -5.79 0.63
C ALA A 185 -0.75 -5.35 -0.47
N ILE A 186 -0.71 -4.05 -0.80
CA ILE A 186 0.20 -3.52 -1.82
C ILE A 186 1.68 -3.68 -1.43
N VAL A 187 1.99 -3.59 -0.14
CA VAL A 187 3.36 -3.78 0.37
C VAL A 187 3.74 -5.26 0.29
N GLN A 188 2.79 -6.17 0.59
CA GLN A 188 3.02 -7.61 0.41
C GLN A 188 3.32 -7.95 -1.05
N ALA A 189 2.53 -7.38 -1.98
CA ALA A 189 2.71 -7.57 -3.41
C ALA A 189 4.07 -7.03 -3.89
N ASP A 190 4.47 -5.84 -3.44
CA ASP A 190 5.76 -5.25 -3.80
C ASP A 190 6.94 -6.07 -3.25
N VAL A 191 6.89 -6.51 -2.00
CA VAL A 191 7.95 -7.36 -1.44
C VAL A 191 8.07 -8.68 -2.20
N LEU A 192 6.93 -9.35 -2.48
CA LEU A 192 6.93 -10.57 -3.29
C LEU A 192 7.48 -10.35 -4.70
N HIS A 193 7.05 -9.29 -5.37
CA HIS A 193 7.50 -8.98 -6.72
C HIS A 193 9.00 -8.68 -6.74
N ALA A 194 9.51 -7.92 -5.76
CA ALA A 194 10.93 -7.63 -5.64
C ALA A 194 11.78 -8.91 -5.53
N PHE A 195 11.41 -9.83 -4.62
CA PHE A 195 12.10 -11.11 -4.46
C PHE A 195 11.98 -11.99 -5.71
N ALA A 196 10.78 -12.10 -6.29
CA ALA A 196 10.54 -12.89 -7.50
C ALA A 196 11.31 -12.38 -8.71
N ALA A 197 11.34 -11.05 -8.92
CA ALA A 197 12.04 -10.43 -10.04
C ALA A 197 13.56 -10.64 -9.94
N HIS A 198 14.13 -10.49 -8.74
CA HIS A 198 15.53 -10.81 -8.49
C HIS A 198 15.83 -12.27 -8.82
N ALA A 199 15.09 -13.22 -8.25
CA ALA A 199 15.32 -14.65 -8.46
C ALA A 199 15.16 -15.03 -9.94
N TRP A 200 14.14 -14.51 -10.63
CA TRP A 200 13.95 -14.74 -12.06
C TRP A 200 15.13 -14.23 -12.90
N ARG A 201 15.64 -13.03 -12.59
CA ARG A 201 16.66 -12.34 -13.38
C ARG A 201 18.06 -12.90 -13.16
N THR A 202 18.40 -13.26 -11.93
CA THR A 202 19.75 -13.66 -11.49
C THR A 202 19.90 -15.17 -11.32
N ARG A 203 18.77 -15.90 -11.21
CA ARG A 203 18.72 -17.32 -10.81
C ARG A 203 19.27 -17.58 -9.41
N ASP A 204 19.29 -16.54 -8.60
CA ASP A 204 19.72 -16.58 -7.22
C ASP A 204 18.51 -16.76 -6.29
N PRO A 205 18.42 -17.91 -5.59
CA PRO A 205 17.26 -18.23 -4.77
C PRO A 205 17.31 -17.64 -3.36
N ARG A 206 18.33 -16.86 -2.98
CA ARG A 206 18.58 -16.41 -1.60
C ARG A 206 17.36 -15.82 -0.89
N PHE A 207 16.49 -15.10 -1.62
CA PHE A 207 15.30 -14.45 -1.05
C PHE A 207 13.98 -15.23 -1.27
N LEU A 208 14.01 -16.44 -1.84
CA LEU A 208 12.78 -17.23 -2.06
C LEU A 208 12.17 -17.75 -0.74
N ALA A 209 13.00 -17.95 0.30
CA ALA A 209 12.52 -18.30 1.63
C ALA A 209 11.77 -17.12 2.29
N ASP A 210 12.27 -15.89 2.12
CA ASP A 210 11.59 -14.67 2.57
C ASP A 210 10.27 -14.46 1.81
N ALA A 211 10.26 -14.71 0.50
CA ALA A 211 9.04 -14.69 -0.29
C ALA A 211 8.02 -15.73 0.20
N ALA A 212 8.46 -16.92 0.63
CA ALA A 212 7.56 -17.94 1.19
C ALA A 212 6.90 -17.49 2.50
N ARG A 213 7.59 -16.69 3.34
CA ARG A 213 7.00 -16.10 4.54
C ARG A 213 5.88 -15.10 4.22
N VAL A 214 6.03 -14.32 3.15
CA VAL A 214 4.98 -13.40 2.69
C VAL A 214 3.81 -14.13 2.04
N GLU A 215 4.10 -15.18 1.25
CA GLU A 215 3.06 -16.05 0.69
C GLU A 215 2.23 -16.73 1.79
N ALA A 216 2.88 -17.26 2.84
CA ALA A 216 2.19 -17.89 3.97
C ALA A 216 1.26 -16.90 4.70
N PHE A 217 1.71 -15.65 4.88
CA PHE A 217 0.89 -14.59 5.43
C PHE A 217 -0.36 -14.27 4.58
N LEU A 218 -0.18 -14.17 3.26
CA LEU A 218 -1.28 -13.97 2.31
C LEU A 218 -2.23 -15.17 2.25
N ALA A 219 -1.73 -16.39 2.41
CA ALA A 219 -2.50 -17.62 2.39
C ALA A 219 -3.27 -17.88 3.69
N GLY A 220 -2.81 -17.29 4.81
CA GLY A 220 -3.40 -17.42 6.14
C GLY A 220 -4.07 -16.12 6.59
N PRO A 221 -3.42 -15.29 7.45
CA PRO A 221 -4.03 -14.11 8.06
C PRO A 221 -4.75 -13.16 7.08
N PHE A 222 -4.16 -12.91 5.92
CA PHE A 222 -4.68 -11.97 4.91
C PHE A 222 -5.62 -12.62 3.88
N ARG A 223 -5.90 -13.92 3.99
CA ARG A 223 -6.83 -14.59 3.09
C ARG A 223 -8.27 -14.38 3.57
N ASN A 224 -9.17 -14.06 2.65
CA ASN A 224 -10.61 -14.04 2.88
C ASN A 224 -11.23 -15.42 2.59
N ASP A 225 -12.39 -15.68 3.17
CA ASP A 225 -13.11 -16.95 3.03
C ASP A 225 -13.48 -17.26 1.58
N ASP A 226 -13.72 -16.24 0.77
CA ASP A 226 -14.05 -16.36 -0.66
C ASP A 226 -12.80 -16.52 -1.57
N GLY A 227 -11.61 -16.58 -0.97
CA GLY A 227 -10.34 -16.78 -1.66
C GLY A 227 -9.65 -15.49 -2.13
N THR A 228 -10.25 -14.32 -1.93
CA THR A 228 -9.59 -13.02 -2.15
C THR A 228 -8.64 -12.66 -1.02
N PHE A 229 -7.94 -11.54 -1.15
CA PHE A 229 -7.05 -11.01 -0.13
C PHE A 229 -7.65 -9.78 0.54
N ALA A 230 -7.42 -9.71 1.85
CA ALA A 230 -7.67 -8.55 2.67
C ALA A 230 -6.82 -7.35 2.23
N SER A 231 -7.28 -6.18 2.62
CA SER A 231 -6.79 -4.89 2.17
C SER A 231 -5.60 -4.39 2.99
N SER A 232 -5.80 -4.37 4.31
CA SER A 232 -4.89 -3.77 5.27
C SER A 232 -5.14 -4.31 6.67
N GLN A 233 -4.15 -4.12 7.55
CA GLN A 233 -4.23 -4.39 8.97
C GLN A 233 -3.73 -3.17 9.73
N ASP A 234 -4.44 -2.83 10.81
CA ASP A 234 -4.08 -1.74 11.72
C ASP A 234 -2.71 -1.98 12.38
N ALA A 235 -1.97 -0.90 12.67
CA ALA A 235 -0.66 -0.94 13.33
C ALA A 235 -0.75 -1.35 14.80
N ASP A 236 -1.85 -0.97 15.46
CA ASP A 236 -2.09 -1.17 16.87
C ASP A 236 -3.16 -2.26 17.06
N LEU A 237 -3.06 -3.04 18.14
CA LEU A 237 -4.09 -4.04 18.45
C LEU A 237 -5.39 -3.34 18.83
N ASP A 238 -5.29 -2.37 19.74
CA ASP A 238 -6.38 -1.53 20.21
C ASP A 238 -5.85 -0.20 20.77
N ALA A 239 -6.65 0.51 21.57
CA ALA A 239 -6.27 1.79 22.16
C ALA A 239 -5.26 1.67 23.32
N GLU A 240 -5.14 0.49 23.93
CA GLU A 240 -4.25 0.24 25.07
C GLU A 240 -2.94 -0.42 24.62
N VAL A 241 -3.02 -1.32 23.64
CA VAL A 241 -1.86 -2.09 23.14
C VAL A 241 -1.43 -1.59 21.77
N HIS A 242 -0.38 -0.77 21.78
CA HIS A 242 0.25 -0.23 20.57
C HIS A 242 1.10 -1.25 19.82
N GLY A 243 1.35 -0.99 18.53
CA GLY A 243 2.12 -1.90 17.66
C GLY A 243 3.52 -2.25 18.18
N THR A 244 4.23 -1.30 18.80
CA THR A 244 5.55 -1.57 19.37
C THR A 244 5.53 -2.64 20.47
N GLU A 245 4.42 -2.76 21.19
CA GLU A 245 4.23 -3.78 22.22
C GLU A 245 3.72 -5.08 21.59
N TYR A 246 2.63 -5.02 20.82
CA TYR A 246 2.03 -6.19 20.18
C TYR A 246 3.03 -6.97 19.32
N PHE A 247 3.83 -6.29 18.50
CA PHE A 247 4.76 -6.95 17.59
C PHE A 247 6.07 -7.39 18.28
N ALA A 248 6.30 -6.99 19.53
CA ALA A 248 7.37 -7.54 20.37
C ALA A 248 6.98 -8.89 21.00
N TRP A 249 5.69 -9.22 21.04
CA TRP A 249 5.19 -10.49 21.56
C TRP A 249 5.51 -11.68 20.66
N ASP A 250 5.66 -12.84 21.29
CA ASP A 250 5.77 -14.12 20.59
C ASP A 250 4.42 -14.64 20.09
N ALA A 251 4.44 -15.77 19.40
CA ALA A 251 3.25 -16.37 18.81
C ALA A 251 2.17 -16.74 19.86
N ALA A 252 2.56 -17.20 21.04
CA ALA A 252 1.62 -17.65 22.06
C ALA A 252 0.89 -16.45 22.68
N GLU A 253 1.62 -15.38 22.96
CA GLU A 253 1.08 -14.16 23.54
C GLU A 253 0.16 -13.43 22.55
N ARG A 254 0.55 -13.34 21.26
CA ARG A 254 -0.33 -12.80 20.21
C ARG A 254 -1.61 -13.63 20.06
N ALA A 255 -1.52 -14.96 20.11
CA ALA A 255 -2.71 -15.82 20.02
C ALA A 255 -3.68 -15.63 21.20
N ALA A 256 -3.16 -15.30 22.39
CA ALA A 256 -3.98 -15.04 23.57
C ALA A 256 -4.75 -13.70 23.50
N HIS A 257 -4.19 -12.70 22.81
CA HIS A 257 -4.75 -11.35 22.74
C HIS A 257 -5.51 -11.07 21.43
N GLY A 258 -5.31 -11.89 20.40
CA GLY A 258 -5.92 -11.74 19.09
C GLY A 258 -5.02 -10.99 18.11
N THR A 259 -5.62 -10.47 17.04
CA THR A 259 -4.90 -9.79 15.96
C THR A 259 -5.42 -8.37 15.78
N PRO A 260 -4.55 -7.41 15.44
CA PRO A 260 -4.97 -6.09 15.02
C PRO A 260 -6.02 -6.19 13.92
N ARG A 261 -6.97 -5.25 13.92
CA ARG A 261 -8.11 -5.28 12.99
C ARG A 261 -7.62 -5.38 11.55
N ILE A 262 -8.13 -6.38 10.82
CA ILE A 262 -7.91 -6.57 9.39
C ILE A 262 -9.12 -6.02 8.63
N ASP A 263 -8.88 -5.09 7.71
CA ASP A 263 -9.85 -4.70 6.71
C ASP A 263 -9.88 -5.75 5.59
N ARG A 264 -10.97 -6.52 5.52
CA ARG A 264 -11.15 -7.62 4.57
C ARG A 264 -11.76 -7.19 3.24
N ALA A 265 -11.96 -5.89 2.99
CA ALA A 265 -12.50 -5.40 1.73
C ALA A 265 -11.62 -5.85 0.54
N PRO A 266 -12.16 -6.62 -0.43
CA PRO A 266 -11.37 -7.26 -1.47
C PRO A 266 -11.15 -6.33 -2.68
N TYR A 267 -10.49 -5.19 -2.47
CA TYR A 267 -10.34 -4.18 -3.53
C TYR A 267 -9.56 -4.71 -4.75
N ALA A 268 -10.05 -4.36 -5.94
CA ALA A 268 -9.56 -4.89 -7.21
C ALA A 268 -8.09 -4.51 -7.48
N ASP A 269 -7.69 -3.24 -7.29
CA ASP A 269 -6.30 -2.82 -7.49
C ASP A 269 -5.31 -3.57 -6.60
N ARG A 270 -5.66 -3.79 -5.33
CA ARG A 270 -4.82 -4.49 -4.33
C ARG A 270 -4.72 -5.97 -4.65
N ASN A 271 -5.84 -6.61 -4.92
CA ASN A 271 -5.87 -8.03 -5.27
C ASN A 271 -5.14 -8.28 -6.59
N GLY A 272 -5.32 -7.43 -7.61
CA GLY A 272 -4.59 -7.52 -8.87
C GLY A 272 -3.08 -7.50 -8.69
N ARG A 273 -2.57 -6.58 -7.85
CA ARG A 273 -1.12 -6.55 -7.51
C ARG A 273 -0.65 -7.84 -6.84
N VAL A 274 -1.40 -8.33 -5.85
CA VAL A 274 -1.05 -9.57 -5.13
C VAL A 274 -1.08 -10.77 -6.07
N ILE A 275 -2.10 -10.89 -6.92
CA ILE A 275 -2.24 -11.95 -7.93
C ILE A 275 -1.04 -11.93 -8.88
N GLU A 276 -0.70 -10.77 -9.45
CA GLU A 276 0.49 -10.66 -10.31
C GLU A 276 1.75 -11.09 -9.57
N ALA A 277 1.98 -10.61 -8.35
CA ALA A 277 3.18 -10.94 -7.57
C ALA A 277 3.28 -12.44 -7.25
N LEU A 278 2.17 -13.10 -6.90
CA LEU A 278 2.12 -14.54 -6.66
C LEU A 278 2.42 -15.34 -7.95
N VAL A 279 1.91 -14.91 -9.10
CA VAL A 279 2.24 -15.55 -10.38
C VAL A 279 3.72 -15.38 -10.72
N ARG A 280 4.27 -14.17 -10.53
CA ARG A 280 5.71 -13.92 -10.74
C ARG A 280 6.56 -14.76 -9.79
N LEU A 281 6.15 -14.96 -8.53
CA LEU A 281 6.81 -15.85 -7.57
C LEU A 281 6.81 -17.30 -8.06
N HIS A 282 5.65 -17.80 -8.51
CA HIS A 282 5.52 -19.15 -9.06
C HIS A 282 6.53 -19.38 -10.20
N VAL A 283 6.55 -18.46 -11.17
CA VAL A 283 7.47 -18.53 -12.32
C VAL A 283 8.94 -18.43 -11.89
N ALA A 284 9.26 -17.56 -10.93
CA ALA A 284 10.62 -17.39 -10.41
C ALA A 284 11.15 -18.64 -9.70
N ARG A 285 10.31 -19.33 -8.91
CA ARG A 285 10.67 -20.60 -8.25
C ARG A 285 10.99 -21.69 -9.25
N LEU A 286 10.13 -21.89 -10.26
CA LEU A 286 10.37 -22.84 -11.35
C LEU A 286 11.68 -22.54 -12.08
N ALA A 287 11.93 -21.26 -12.39
CA ALA A 287 13.16 -20.81 -13.02
C ALA A 287 14.44 -21.12 -12.23
N CYS A 288 14.34 -21.20 -10.91
CA CYS A 288 15.45 -21.53 -10.02
C CYS A 288 15.51 -23.03 -9.68
N GLY A 289 14.59 -23.86 -10.22
CA GLY A 289 14.53 -25.30 -9.93
C GLY A 289 13.91 -25.63 -8.56
N PHE A 290 13.11 -24.73 -7.99
CA PHE A 290 12.41 -24.93 -6.72
C PHE A 290 10.95 -25.36 -6.94
N ASP A 291 10.37 -26.01 -5.94
CA ASP A 291 8.93 -26.27 -5.88
C ASP A 291 8.15 -24.93 -5.96
N PRO A 292 7.25 -24.76 -6.93
CA PRO A 292 6.45 -23.55 -7.04
C PRO A 292 5.52 -23.29 -5.85
N GLY A 293 5.13 -24.33 -5.09
CA GLY A 293 4.16 -24.23 -4.00
C GLY A 293 2.76 -23.82 -4.47
N ASP A 294 2.04 -23.12 -3.60
CA ASP A 294 0.62 -22.78 -3.81
C ASP A 294 0.36 -21.42 -4.45
N ALA A 295 1.40 -20.62 -4.72
CA ALA A 295 1.29 -19.25 -5.19
C ALA A 295 0.35 -19.10 -6.39
N LEU A 296 0.49 -19.95 -7.42
CA LEU A 296 -0.38 -19.92 -8.60
C LEU A 296 -1.82 -20.31 -8.25
N SER A 297 -2.03 -21.28 -7.35
CA SER A 297 -3.37 -21.71 -6.99
C SER A 297 -4.11 -20.65 -6.17
N LEU A 298 -3.39 -19.92 -5.31
CA LEU A 298 -3.91 -18.74 -4.60
C LEU A 298 -4.30 -17.63 -5.59
N ALA A 299 -3.42 -17.31 -6.53
CA ALA A 299 -3.65 -16.31 -7.57
C ALA A 299 -4.90 -16.63 -8.41
N VAL A 300 -5.02 -17.86 -8.92
CA VAL A 300 -6.16 -18.31 -9.73
C VAL A 300 -7.47 -18.23 -8.97
N ARG A 301 -7.49 -18.61 -7.68
CA ARG A 301 -8.71 -18.53 -6.85
C ARG A 301 -9.17 -17.09 -6.65
N ALA A 302 -8.27 -16.20 -6.26
CA ALA A 302 -8.57 -14.79 -6.06
C ALA A 302 -9.04 -14.12 -7.37
N ALA A 303 -8.34 -14.36 -8.48
CA ALA A 303 -8.71 -13.82 -9.78
C ALA A 303 -10.10 -14.32 -10.24
N THR A 304 -10.38 -15.61 -10.07
CA THR A 304 -11.70 -16.18 -10.41
C THR A 304 -12.83 -15.52 -9.61
N ARG A 305 -12.60 -15.24 -8.32
CA ARG A 305 -13.58 -14.54 -7.49
C ARG A 305 -13.77 -13.10 -7.94
N LEU A 306 -12.69 -12.38 -8.26
CA LEU A 306 -12.76 -10.99 -8.72
C LEU A 306 -13.43 -10.87 -10.08
N GLU A 307 -13.20 -11.81 -11.00
CA GLU A 307 -13.96 -11.92 -12.25
C GLU A 307 -15.46 -12.03 -12.00
N SER A 308 -15.89 -12.81 -11.00
CA SER A 308 -17.32 -12.98 -10.72
C SER A 308 -17.98 -11.80 -9.98
N THR A 309 -17.20 -10.96 -9.30
CA THR A 309 -17.74 -9.97 -8.34
C THR A 309 -17.41 -8.52 -8.65
N HIS A 310 -16.34 -8.25 -9.40
CA HIS A 310 -15.85 -6.90 -9.70
C HIS A 310 -15.90 -6.58 -11.19
N ARG A 311 -15.84 -7.59 -12.06
CA ARG A 311 -15.90 -7.41 -13.52
C ARG A 311 -17.19 -6.69 -13.94
N LEU A 312 -17.04 -5.69 -14.80
CA LEU A 312 -18.17 -5.00 -15.42
C LEU A 312 -18.58 -5.68 -16.73
N GLU A 313 -19.87 -5.66 -17.07
CA GLU A 313 -20.40 -6.23 -18.32
C GLU A 313 -19.72 -5.67 -19.59
N ARG A 314 -19.29 -4.41 -19.54
CA ARG A 314 -18.64 -3.70 -20.66
C ARG A 314 -17.10 -3.81 -20.62
N GLY A 315 -16.54 -4.63 -19.74
CA GLY A 315 -15.10 -4.69 -19.45
C GLY A 315 -14.68 -3.71 -18.35
N GLY A 316 -13.50 -3.93 -17.78
CA GLY A 316 -13.00 -3.21 -16.60
C GLY A 316 -13.46 -3.82 -15.27
N PHE A 317 -13.07 -3.19 -14.17
CA PHE A 317 -13.32 -3.66 -12.80
C PHE A 317 -13.83 -2.52 -11.92
N ARG A 318 -14.78 -2.84 -11.05
CA ARG A 318 -15.17 -2.01 -9.91
C ARG A 318 -14.11 -2.04 -8.84
N HIS A 319 -14.11 -1.03 -7.97
CA HIS A 319 -13.19 -1.00 -6.84
C HIS A 319 -13.49 -2.09 -5.81
N GLY A 320 -14.75 -2.19 -5.36
CA GLY A 320 -15.23 -3.25 -4.46
C GLY A 320 -16.30 -4.14 -5.12
N PRO A 321 -16.75 -5.21 -4.42
CA PRO A 321 -17.63 -6.20 -5.01
C PRO A 321 -19.08 -5.70 -5.11
N VAL A 322 -19.80 -6.19 -6.13
CA VAL A 322 -21.20 -5.85 -6.43
C VAL A 322 -22.16 -6.09 -5.25
N ASP A 323 -21.84 -7.03 -4.37
CA ASP A 323 -22.67 -7.46 -3.24
C ASP A 323 -22.41 -6.66 -1.94
N SER A 324 -21.54 -5.64 -1.97
CA SER A 324 -21.21 -4.83 -0.80
C SER A 324 -21.47 -3.33 -1.00
N MET A 325 -22.02 -2.71 0.04
CA MET A 325 -22.29 -1.26 0.15
C MET A 325 -21.01 -0.38 0.16
N ALA A 326 -19.81 -0.96 0.17
CA ALA A 326 -18.58 -0.27 0.55
C ALA A 326 -17.69 0.18 -0.63
N GLY A 327 -18.12 0.03 -1.90
CA GLY A 327 -17.21 0.31 -3.03
C GLY A 327 -17.82 0.55 -4.40
N ASP A 328 -19.14 0.76 -4.52
CA ASP A 328 -19.71 1.24 -5.79
C ASP A 328 -19.97 2.75 -5.68
N ASP A 329 -18.91 3.53 -5.88
CA ASP A 329 -19.02 4.98 -6.13
C ASP A 329 -19.51 5.28 -7.56
N GLY A 330 -19.83 4.24 -8.35
CA GLY A 330 -20.18 4.33 -9.76
C GLY A 330 -19.02 4.70 -10.66
N LEU A 331 -17.79 4.77 -10.14
CA LEU A 331 -16.59 5.13 -10.88
C LEU A 331 -15.80 3.88 -11.28
N VAL A 332 -15.05 4.02 -12.37
CA VAL A 332 -14.08 3.02 -12.82
C VAL A 332 -12.71 3.65 -12.65
N HIS A 333 -11.94 3.17 -11.69
CA HIS A 333 -10.62 3.70 -11.40
C HIS A 333 -9.58 3.02 -12.28
N LEU A 334 -8.65 3.82 -12.82
CA LEU A 334 -7.58 3.30 -13.68
C LEU A 334 -6.73 2.23 -12.97
N ALA A 335 -6.49 2.40 -11.66
CA ALA A 335 -5.69 1.46 -10.88
C ALA A 335 -6.34 0.07 -10.81
N ASP A 336 -7.65 0.00 -10.57
CA ASP A 336 -8.38 -1.28 -10.50
C ASP A 336 -8.28 -2.02 -11.84
N VAL A 337 -8.56 -1.31 -12.93
CA VAL A 337 -8.48 -1.88 -14.28
C VAL A 337 -7.06 -2.31 -14.62
N ALA A 338 -6.07 -1.43 -14.43
CA ALA A 338 -4.70 -1.69 -14.83
C ALA A 338 -4.08 -2.88 -14.07
N TRP A 339 -4.27 -2.95 -12.75
CA TRP A 339 -3.68 -4.02 -11.96
C TRP A 339 -4.37 -5.36 -12.15
N MET A 340 -5.68 -5.37 -12.36
CA MET A 340 -6.37 -6.61 -12.71
C MET A 340 -6.00 -7.10 -14.11
N LEU A 341 -5.91 -6.22 -15.12
CA LEU A 341 -5.43 -6.62 -16.45
C LEU A 341 -4.00 -7.18 -16.40
N ARG A 342 -3.12 -6.59 -15.59
CA ARG A 342 -1.76 -7.13 -15.35
C ARG A 342 -1.80 -8.50 -14.69
N ALA A 343 -2.67 -8.71 -13.72
CA ALA A 343 -2.88 -10.01 -13.09
C ALA A 343 -3.37 -11.06 -14.08
N GLU A 344 -4.36 -10.72 -14.92
CA GLU A 344 -4.87 -11.61 -15.96
C GLU A 344 -3.80 -11.94 -17.00
N LEU A 345 -3.04 -10.94 -17.44
CA LEU A 345 -1.92 -11.17 -18.35
C LEU A 345 -0.87 -12.11 -17.73
N ALA A 346 -0.52 -11.91 -16.46
CA ALA A 346 0.41 -12.81 -15.77
C ALA A 346 -0.15 -14.24 -15.67
N LEU A 347 -1.44 -14.40 -15.33
CA LEU A 347 -2.11 -15.70 -15.28
C LEU A 347 -2.17 -16.37 -16.65
N ALA A 348 -2.45 -15.62 -17.70
CA ALA A 348 -2.43 -16.07 -19.08
C ALA A 348 -1.04 -16.61 -19.46
N GLU A 349 0.03 -15.85 -19.17
CA GLU A 349 1.42 -16.26 -19.39
C GLU A 349 1.78 -17.56 -18.65
N ALA A 350 1.32 -17.72 -17.41
CA ALA A 350 1.69 -18.85 -16.55
C ALA A 350 0.84 -20.11 -16.78
N THR A 351 -0.43 -19.97 -17.15
CA THR A 351 -1.38 -21.10 -17.25
C THR A 351 -1.69 -21.50 -18.69
N GLY A 352 -1.55 -20.59 -19.65
CA GLY A 352 -2.01 -20.78 -21.02
C GLY A 352 -3.53 -20.89 -21.16
N GLU A 353 -4.30 -20.59 -20.11
CA GLU A 353 -5.77 -20.71 -20.15
C GLU A 353 -6.40 -19.51 -20.90
N PRO A 354 -7.21 -19.75 -21.95
CA PRO A 354 -7.77 -18.67 -22.78
C PRO A 354 -8.68 -17.69 -22.02
N ARG A 355 -9.25 -18.09 -20.88
CA ARG A 355 -10.15 -17.22 -20.09
C ARG A 355 -9.46 -15.95 -19.60
N TRP A 356 -8.14 -15.99 -19.37
CA TRP A 356 -7.35 -14.84 -18.93
C TRP A 356 -6.91 -13.94 -20.10
N HIS A 357 -7.06 -14.40 -21.34
CA HIS A 357 -6.74 -13.64 -22.56
C HIS A 357 -7.93 -12.92 -23.17
N ALA A 358 -9.16 -13.28 -22.78
CA ALA A 358 -10.35 -12.81 -23.49
C ALA A 358 -10.49 -11.28 -23.50
N TYR A 359 -9.83 -10.58 -22.57
CA TYR A 359 -9.93 -9.13 -22.38
C TYR A 359 -8.63 -8.43 -21.93
N ALA A 360 -7.50 -9.14 -21.88
CA ALA A 360 -6.16 -8.57 -21.63
C ALA A 360 -5.50 -8.19 -22.96
#